data_AF-A0A662KHR6-F1
#
_entry.id   AF-A0A662KHR6-F1
#
_cell.length_a   1.000
_cell.length_b   1.000
_cell.length_c   1.000
_cell.angle_alpha   90.00
_cell.angle_beta   90.00
_cell.angle_gamma   90.00
#
_symmetry.space_group_name_H-M   'P 1'
#
loop_
_entity.id
_entity.type
_entity.pdbx_description
1 polymer ?
#
loop_
_entity_poly.entity_id
_entity_poly.type
_entity_poly.pdbx_seq_one_letter_code
_entity_poly.pdbx_strand_id
1 'polypeptide(L)'
;PKIIPGIPSPSSASMASYFLFWGIFTFLMFISTLKHNRALQFVFLSLAILFWLLTAAEITDADIILKIAGYEGIICGLSAMYLSIALVTNETYGKEVLPVGSKKS
;
A
#
# COMPACT_ATOMS: atom_id res chain seq x y z
N PRO A 1 -3.06 18.28 -16.49
CA PRO A 1 -4.11 18.63 -17.49
C PRO A 1 -5.48 18.80 -16.79
N LYS A 2 -6.07 19.99 -16.86
CA LYS A 2 -7.43 20.26 -16.35
C LYS A 2 -8.44 19.52 -17.23
N ILE A 3 -9.09 18.48 -16.70
CA ILE A 3 -10.03 17.64 -17.45
C ILE A 3 -11.46 18.24 -17.45
N ILE A 4 -11.75 19.16 -16.52
CA ILE A 4 -13.07 19.82 -16.40
C ILE A 4 -12.85 21.34 -16.22
N PRO A 5 -13.40 22.20 -17.11
CA PRO A 5 -13.33 23.64 -16.92
C PRO A 5 -14.15 24.05 -15.69
N GLY A 6 -13.49 24.67 -14.69
CA GLY A 6 -14.13 25.19 -13.47
C GLY A 6 -13.71 24.50 -12.16
N ILE A 7 -13.05 23.33 -12.21
CA ILE A 7 -12.55 22.65 -11.01
C ILE A 7 -11.04 22.94 -10.86
N PRO A 8 -10.59 23.66 -9.81
CA PRO A 8 -9.17 23.82 -9.54
C PRO A 8 -8.54 22.46 -9.24
N SER A 9 -7.29 22.25 -9.67
CA SER A 9 -6.53 21.08 -9.26
C SER A 9 -6.41 21.03 -7.74
N PRO A 10 -6.38 19.84 -7.11
CA PRO A 10 -6.16 19.73 -5.68
C PRO A 10 -4.90 20.49 -5.28
N SER A 11 -4.96 21.22 -4.17
CA SER A 11 -3.76 21.82 -3.59
C SER A 11 -2.87 20.73 -2.97
N SER A 12 -1.55 20.96 -2.89
CA SER A 12 -0.63 20.02 -2.24
C SER A 12 -1.03 19.73 -0.78
N ALA A 13 -1.58 20.72 -0.06
CA ALA A 13 -2.12 20.52 1.28
C ALA A 13 -3.35 19.59 1.31
N SER A 14 -4.23 19.67 0.31
CA SER A 14 -5.36 18.75 0.14
C SER A 14 -4.89 17.33 -0.14
N MET A 15 -3.83 17.16 -0.93
CA MET A 15 -3.29 15.84 -1.27
C MET A 15 -2.51 15.22 -0.10
N ALA A 16 -1.72 16.02 0.61
CA ALA A 16 -1.00 15.59 1.82
C ALA A 16 -1.98 15.12 2.91
N SER A 17 -3.04 15.88 3.18
CA SER A 17 -4.07 15.47 4.14
C SER A 17 -4.79 14.19 3.71
N TYR A 18 -5.11 14.04 2.42
CA TYR A 18 -5.70 12.81 1.88
C TYR A 18 -4.80 11.58 2.11
N PHE A 19 -3.52 11.68 1.76
CA PHE A 19 -2.56 10.59 1.96
C PHE A 19 -2.30 10.29 3.44
N LEU A 20 -2.33 11.30 4.30
CA LEU A 20 -2.18 11.13 5.75
C LEU A 20 -3.35 10.30 6.32
N PHE A 21 -4.59 10.66 6.00
CA PHE A 21 -5.77 9.89 6.44
C PHE A 21 -5.75 8.46 5.89
N TRP A 22 -5.35 8.30 4.63
CA TRP A 22 -5.15 6.97 4.04
C TRP A 22 -4.07 6.18 4.77
N GLY A 23 -2.94 6.80 5.11
CA GLY A 23 -1.86 6.18 5.87
C GLY A 23 -2.29 5.72 7.26
N ILE A 24 -3.09 6.53 7.98
CA ILE A 24 -3.68 6.14 9.27
C ILE A 24 -4.61 4.93 9.10
N PHE A 25 -5.51 4.98 8.12
CA PHE A 25 -6.43 3.89 7.86
C PHE A 25 -5.69 2.59 7.53
N THR A 26 -4.69 2.64 6.65
CA THR A 26 -3.89 1.48 6.27
C THR A 26 -3.06 0.96 7.44
N PHE A 27 -2.54 1.84 8.30
CA PHE A 27 -1.84 1.44 9.51
C PHE A 27 -2.74 0.72 10.53
N LEU A 28 -3.97 1.20 10.72
CA LEU A 28 -4.96 0.50 11.55
C LEU A 28 -5.32 -0.88 10.96
N MET A 29 -5.49 -0.96 9.64
CA MET A 29 -5.69 -2.23 8.95
C MET A 29 -4.49 -3.15 9.15
N PHE A 30 -3.25 -2.65 9.05
CA PHE A 30 -2.05 -3.43 9.33
C PHE A 30 -2.08 -4.08 10.72
N ILE A 31 -2.53 -3.38 11.76
CA ILE A 31 -2.70 -3.96 13.10
C ILE A 31 -3.70 -5.14 13.06
N SER A 32 -4.81 -5.02 12.33
CA SER A 32 -5.76 -6.12 12.15
C SER A 32 -5.13 -7.31 11.40
N THR A 33 -4.16 -7.08 10.51
CA THR A 33 -3.46 -8.15 9.77
C THR A 33 -2.46 -8.97 10.60
N LEU A 34 -2.15 -8.57 11.85
CA LEU A 34 -1.19 -9.27 12.71
C LEU A 34 -1.59 -10.73 13.03
N LYS A 35 -2.89 -11.05 12.95
CA LYS A 35 -3.42 -12.43 13.07
C LYS A 35 -3.46 -13.21 11.75
N HIS A 36 -3.18 -12.56 10.62
CA HIS A 36 -3.19 -13.16 9.29
C HIS A 36 -1.79 -13.56 8.79
N ASN A 37 -1.75 -14.02 7.53
CA ASN A 37 -0.57 -14.49 6.82
C ASN A 37 0.54 -13.43 6.76
N ARG A 38 1.80 -13.84 6.89
CA ARG A 38 2.96 -12.91 6.86
C ARG A 38 3.05 -12.12 5.55
N ALA A 39 2.70 -12.73 4.43
CA ALA A 39 2.67 -12.05 3.14
C ALA A 39 1.64 -10.90 3.12
N LEU A 40 0.50 -11.07 3.78
CA LEU A 40 -0.54 -10.02 3.89
C LEU A 40 -0.06 -8.88 4.80
N GLN A 41 0.62 -9.20 5.90
CA GLN A 41 1.24 -8.21 6.77
C GLN A 41 2.28 -7.36 6.01
N PHE A 42 3.10 -7.98 5.16
CA PHE A 42 4.10 -7.26 4.36
C PHE A 42 3.45 -6.27 3.38
N VAL A 43 2.39 -6.69 2.69
CA VAL A 43 1.64 -5.83 1.76
C VAL A 43 1.05 -4.63 2.51
N PHE A 44 0.38 -4.85 3.64
CA PHE A 44 -0.22 -3.75 4.40
C PHE A 44 0.83 -2.83 5.05
N LEU A 45 1.96 -3.37 5.48
CA LEU A 45 3.06 -2.57 6.04
C LEU A 45 3.70 -1.68 4.98
N SER A 46 4.06 -2.26 3.83
CA SER A 46 4.64 -1.49 2.71
C SER A 46 3.66 -0.45 2.16
N LEU A 47 2.37 -0.78 2.10
CA LEU A 47 1.35 0.19 1.71
C LEU A 47 1.20 1.33 2.72
N ALA A 48 1.28 1.04 4.02
CA ALA A 48 1.24 2.08 5.06
C ALA A 48 2.44 3.03 4.91
N ILE A 49 3.65 2.47 4.79
CA ILE A 49 4.89 3.25 4.63
C ILE A 49 4.82 4.11 3.36
N LEU A 50 4.30 3.56 2.26
CA LEU A 50 4.07 4.30 1.02
C LEU A 50 3.21 5.54 1.23
N PHE A 51 2.06 5.44 1.91
CA PHE A 51 1.20 6.61 2.16
C PHE A 51 1.89 7.68 3.02
N TRP A 52 2.71 7.27 4.00
CA TRP A 52 3.53 8.20 4.78
C TRP A 52 4.61 8.87 3.92
N LEU A 53 5.25 8.13 3.01
CA LEU A 53 6.23 8.68 2.07
C LEU A 53 5.60 9.67 1.09
N LEU A 54 4.41 9.38 0.54
CA LEU A 54 3.69 10.30 -0.35
C LEU A 54 3.29 11.57 0.41
N THR A 55 2.82 11.44 1.66
CA THR A 55 2.51 12.58 2.51
C THR A 55 3.75 13.47 2.73
N ALA A 56 4.90 12.85 3.04
CA ALA A 56 6.16 13.57 3.21
C ALA A 56 6.64 14.23 1.91
N ALA A 57 6.45 13.58 0.76
CA ALA A 57 6.78 14.14 -0.55
C ALA A 57 5.94 15.39 -0.87
N GLU A 58 4.63 15.35 -0.61
CA GLU A 58 3.73 16.50 -0.83
C GLU A 58 3.99 17.68 0.13
N ILE A 59 4.44 17.41 1.36
CA ILE A 59 4.78 18.48 2.33
C ILE A 59 6.15 19.10 2.02
N THR A 60 7.12 18.28 1.63
CA THR A 60 8.51 18.72 1.40
C THR A 60 8.76 19.22 -0.02
N ASP A 61 7.82 18.95 -0.94
CA ASP A 61 7.94 19.20 -2.39
C ASP A 61 9.23 18.62 -2.98
N ALA A 62 9.66 17.46 -2.44
CA ALA A 62 10.94 16.83 -2.78
C ALA A 62 10.75 15.67 -3.76
N ASP A 63 11.16 15.88 -5.01
CA ASP A 63 11.13 14.87 -6.08
C ASP A 63 11.84 13.56 -5.73
N ILE A 64 12.88 13.63 -4.88
CA ILE A 64 13.63 12.45 -4.43
C ILE A 64 12.74 11.52 -3.59
N ILE A 65 11.96 12.09 -2.67
CA ILE A 65 11.06 11.31 -1.80
C ILE A 65 9.96 10.68 -2.65
N LEU A 66 9.43 11.41 -3.63
CA LEU A 66 8.42 10.89 -4.56
C LEU A 66 8.95 9.72 -5.39
N LYS A 67 10.21 9.79 -5.87
CA LYS A 67 10.83 8.67 -6.59
C LYS A 67 11.02 7.44 -5.71
N ILE A 68 11.47 7.62 -4.46
CA ILE A 68 11.60 6.50 -3.50
C ILE A 68 10.23 5.87 -3.23
N ALA A 69 9.20 6.69 -3.03
CA ALA A 69 7.83 6.23 -2.86
C ALA A 69 7.33 5.42 -4.07
N GLY A 70 7.70 5.83 -5.29
CA GLY A 70 7.41 5.10 -6.51
C GLY A 70 8.04 3.71 -6.54
N TYR A 71 9.33 3.59 -6.17
CA TYR A 71 10.00 2.29 -6.07
C TYR A 71 9.35 1.38 -5.02
N GLU A 72 9.04 1.94 -3.85
CA GLU A 72 8.31 1.20 -2.82
C GLU A 72 6.93 0.74 -3.32
N GLY A 73 6.22 1.58 -4.07
CA GLY A 73 4.92 1.25 -4.66
C GLY A 73 4.97 0.10 -5.64
N ILE A 74 6.05 0.00 -6.43
CA ILE A 74 6.27 -1.14 -7.33
C ILE A 74 6.45 -2.42 -6.51
N ILE A 75 7.27 -2.38 -5.45
CA ILE A 75 7.52 -3.54 -4.58
C ILE A 75 6.22 -3.96 -3.87
N CYS A 76 5.48 -3.00 -3.31
CA CYS A 76 4.18 -3.21 -2.69
C CYS A 76 3.20 -3.87 -3.68
N GLY A 77 3.05 -3.31 -4.88
CA GLY A 77 2.16 -3.82 -5.92
C GLY A 77 2.50 -5.24 -6.34
N LEU A 78 3.78 -5.53 -6.59
CA LEU A 78 4.24 -6.88 -6.94
C LEU A 78 4.00 -7.88 -5.81
N SER A 79 4.23 -7.49 -4.55
CA SER A 79 3.94 -8.35 -3.40
C SER A 79 2.44 -8.63 -3.22
N ALA A 80 1.58 -7.64 -3.51
CA ALA A 80 0.13 -7.81 -3.49
C ALA A 80 -0.35 -8.74 -4.61
N MET A 81 0.24 -8.65 -5.80
CA MET A 81 -0.02 -9.58 -6.92
C MET A 81 0.40 -11.00 -6.58
N TYR A 82 1.58 -11.18 -5.98
CA TYR A 82 2.01 -12.50 -5.51
C TYR A 82 1.03 -13.09 -4.48
N LEU A 83 0.60 -12.27 -3.51
CA LEU A 83 -0.35 -12.70 -2.49
C LEU A 83 -1.69 -13.12 -3.08
N SER A 84 -2.24 -12.35 -4.04
CA SER A 84 -3.52 -12.68 -4.67
C SER A 84 -3.45 -13.99 -5.46
N ILE A 85 -2.36 -14.21 -6.21
CA ILE A 85 -2.12 -15.47 -6.92
C ILE A 85 -1.96 -16.63 -5.93
N ALA A 86 -1.21 -16.42 -4.85
CA ALA A 86 -1.00 -17.44 -3.84
C ALA A 86 -2.29 -17.83 -3.11
N LEU A 87 -3.16 -16.85 -2.79
CA LEU A 87 -4.46 -17.11 -2.18
C LEU A 87 -5.37 -17.92 -3.11
N VAL A 88 -5.55 -17.48 -4.36
CA VAL A 88 -6.41 -18.17 -5.35
C VAL A 88 -5.88 -19.58 -5.64
N THR A 89 -4.56 -19.72 -5.79
CA THR A 89 -3.94 -21.02 -6.05
C THR A 89 -4.12 -21.96 -4.86
N ASN A 90 -3.81 -21.51 -3.64
CA ASN A 90 -3.95 -22.35 -2.45
C ASN A 90 -5.40 -22.78 -2.20
N GLU A 91 -6.36 -21.89 -2.47
CA GLU A 91 -7.79 -22.18 -2.38
C GLU A 91 -8.22 -23.20 -3.45
N THR A 92 -7.79 -23.03 -4.71
CA THR A 92 -8.13 -23.94 -5.82
C THR A 92 -7.57 -25.35 -5.62
N TYR A 93 -6.35 -25.47 -5.10
CA TYR A 93 -5.68 -26.76 -4.91
C TYR A 93 -5.93 -27.39 -3.52
N GLY A 94 -6.64 -26.69 -2.63
CA GLY A 94 -6.96 -27.16 -1.27
C GLY A 94 -5.73 -27.45 -0.40
N LYS A 95 -4.55 -26.94 -0.77
CA LYS A 95 -3.27 -27.15 -0.09
C LYS A 95 -2.38 -25.92 -0.28
N GLU A 96 -1.44 -25.70 0.64
CA GLU A 96 -0.45 -24.61 0.51
C GLU A 96 0.55 -24.98 -0.60
N VAL A 97 0.28 -24.54 -1.83
CA VAL A 97 1.15 -24.68 -3.01
C VAL A 97 2.17 -23.55 -3.04
N LEU A 98 1.72 -22.32 -2.74
CA LEU A 98 2.55 -21.13 -2.68
C LEU A 98 2.66 -20.67 -1.22
N PRO A 99 3.89 -20.56 -0.68
CA PRO A 99 4.09 -20.19 0.71
C PRO A 99 3.68 -18.73 0.92
N VAL A 100 2.69 -18.53 1.79
CA VAL A 100 2.23 -17.19 2.23
C VAL A 100 2.67 -16.87 3.65
N GLY A 101 3.49 -17.75 4.24
CA GLY A 101 3.92 -17.65 5.63
C GLY A 101 2.73 -17.71 6.58
N SER A 102 1.82 -18.67 6.34
CA SER A 102 0.72 -18.94 7.26
C SER A 102 1.30 -19.26 8.63
N LYS A 103 0.92 -18.50 9.67
CA LYS A 103 1.18 -18.93 11.04
C LYS A 103 0.23 -20.10 11.30
N LYS A 104 0.75 -21.33 11.29
CA LYS A 104 0.07 -22.44 11.98
C LYS A 104 -0.13 -22.00 13.43
N SER A 105 -1.37 -21.77 13.81
CA SER A 105 -1.81 -21.82 15.21
C SER A 105 -2.67 -23.05 15.40
#